data_AF-A0A4V2EXH4-F1
#
_entry.id   AF-A0A4V2EXH4-F1
#
_cell.length_a   1.000
_cell.length_b   1.000
_cell.length_c   1.000
_cell.angle_alpha   90.00
_cell.angle_beta   90.00
_cell.angle_gamma   90.00
#
_symmetry.space_group_name_H-M   'P 1'
#
loop_
_entity.id
_entity.type
_entity.pdbx_description
1 polymer ?
#
loop_
_entity_poly.entity_id
_entity_poly.type
_entity_poly.pdbx_seq_one_letter_code
_entity_poly.pdbx_strand_id
1 'polypeptide(L)'
;MPRLANHDYLTIRHFPARLWQVNDGDAFPNIPGDAQRELQEYFAPAADLTDAEATAHRVAFTRAFPAMPQSAGRVFAALRASRQGCSNQIVGRHRTATTSTYKVAHKLRTVGVFSVSRPKADVFRLTKA
;
A
#
# COMPACT_ATOMS: atom_id res chain seq x y z
N MET A 1 -20.07 -3.34 0.42
CA MET A 1 -18.61 -3.53 0.19
C MET A 1 -18.44 -4.42 -1.03
N PRO A 2 -17.63 -4.04 -2.02
CA PRO A 2 -17.39 -4.92 -3.16
C PRO A 2 -16.72 -6.18 -2.65
N ARG A 3 -17.41 -7.32 -2.78
CA ARG A 3 -16.78 -8.63 -2.62
C ARG A 3 -15.82 -8.74 -3.79
N LEU A 4 -14.52 -8.89 -3.53
CA LEU A 4 -13.52 -9.19 -4.57
C LEU A 4 -13.94 -10.51 -5.24
N ALA A 5 -14.75 -10.41 -6.28
CA ALA A 5 -15.10 -11.54 -7.11
C ALA A 5 -13.87 -11.93 -7.92
N ASN A 6 -13.77 -13.20 -8.33
CA ASN A 6 -12.59 -13.71 -9.05
C ASN A 6 -12.22 -12.87 -10.28
N HIS A 7 -13.21 -12.28 -10.95
CA HIS A 7 -13.01 -11.46 -12.14
C HIS A 7 -12.36 -10.10 -11.84
N ASP A 8 -12.67 -9.50 -10.69
CA ASP A 8 -12.15 -8.17 -10.35
C ASP A 8 -10.71 -8.20 -9.85
N TYR A 9 -10.21 -9.36 -9.43
CA TYR A 9 -8.90 -9.46 -8.78
C TYR A 9 -7.76 -8.94 -9.66
N LEU A 10 -7.69 -9.35 -10.93
CA LEU A 10 -6.62 -8.91 -11.83
C LEU A 10 -6.72 -7.41 -12.12
N THR A 11 -7.93 -6.92 -12.40
CA THR A 11 -8.21 -5.49 -12.56
C THR A 11 -7.77 -4.68 -11.34
N ILE A 12 -8.11 -5.17 -10.14
CA ILE A 12 -7.70 -4.54 -8.88
C ILE A 12 -6.20 -4.64 -8.68
N ARG A 13 -5.53 -5.75 -9.01
CA ARG A 13 -4.08 -5.96 -8.86
C ARG A 13 -3.25 -5.06 -9.77
N HIS A 14 -3.71 -4.81 -11.00
CA HIS A 14 -2.96 -3.95 -11.93
C HIS A 14 -2.81 -2.52 -11.41
N PHE A 15 -3.77 -2.03 -10.63
CA PHE A 15 -3.68 -0.70 -10.03
C PHE A 15 -2.49 -0.53 -9.05
N PRO A 16 -2.36 -1.29 -7.94
CA PRO A 16 -1.24 -1.19 -7.03
C PRO A 16 0.07 -1.64 -7.69
N ALA A 17 0.07 -2.59 -8.63
CA ALA A 17 1.27 -2.99 -9.36
C ALA A 17 1.82 -1.84 -10.23
N ARG A 18 0.97 -1.19 -11.02
CA ARG A 18 1.37 0.00 -11.80
C ARG A 18 1.78 1.15 -10.90
N LEU A 19 1.05 1.38 -9.81
CA LEU A 19 1.35 2.45 -8.86
C LEU A 19 2.74 2.24 -8.22
N TRP A 20 3.07 0.99 -7.91
CA TRP A 20 4.37 0.57 -7.40
C TRP A 20 5.48 0.80 -8.42
N GLN A 21 5.30 0.32 -9.65
CA GLN A 21 6.28 0.48 -10.74
C GLN A 21 6.57 1.95 -11.07
N VAL A 22 5.56 2.82 -11.06
CA VAL A 22 5.71 4.24 -11.44
C VAL A 22 6.34 5.08 -10.34
N ASN A 23 6.02 4.83 -9.07
CA ASN A 23 6.42 5.69 -7.96
C ASN A 23 7.37 5.01 -6.96
N ASP A 24 7.86 3.82 -7.29
CA ASP A 24 8.72 2.99 -6.45
C ASP A 24 8.20 2.83 -5.00
N GLY A 25 6.88 2.70 -4.87
CA GLY A 25 6.21 2.57 -3.58
C GLY A 25 5.93 3.88 -2.82
N ASP A 26 6.37 5.05 -3.31
CA ASP A 26 6.16 6.37 -2.65
C ASP A 26 4.68 6.78 -2.54
N ALA A 27 3.79 6.09 -3.24
CA ALA A 27 2.35 6.32 -3.14
C ALA A 27 1.67 5.61 -1.96
N PHE A 28 2.35 4.62 -1.36
CA PHE A 28 1.85 3.77 -0.27
C PHE A 28 2.03 4.32 1.17
N PRO A 29 2.92 5.29 1.51
CA PRO A 29 3.08 5.80 2.87
C PRO A 29 1.82 6.46 3.46
N ASN A 30 0.81 6.77 2.64
CA ASN A 30 -0.45 7.34 3.10
C ASN A 30 -1.37 6.35 3.83
N ILE A 31 -0.99 5.07 3.89
CA ILE A 31 -1.69 4.03 4.67
C ILE A 31 -0.72 3.42 5.71
N PRO A 32 -1.23 2.88 6.83
CA PRO A 32 -0.41 2.24 7.87
C PRO A 32 0.53 1.15 7.33
N GLY A 33 1.71 0.99 7.92
CA GLY A 33 2.73 0.04 7.44
C GLY A 33 2.31 -1.42 7.49
N ASP A 34 1.56 -1.83 8.51
CA ASP A 34 0.91 -3.14 8.59
C ASP A 34 -0.11 -3.35 7.45
N ALA A 35 -0.91 -2.32 7.16
CA ALA A 35 -1.85 -2.34 6.05
C ALA A 35 -1.12 -2.41 4.68
N GLN A 36 -0.01 -1.69 4.53
CA GLN A 36 0.85 -1.82 3.34
C GLN A 36 1.36 -3.25 3.19
N ARG A 37 1.83 -3.87 4.28
CA ARG A 37 2.29 -5.26 4.27
C ARG A 37 1.19 -6.21 3.81
N GLU A 38 -0.04 -6.06 4.30
CA GLU A 38 -1.17 -6.88 3.85
C GLU A 38 -1.42 -6.75 2.34
N LEU A 39 -1.33 -5.53 1.82
CA LEU A 39 -1.47 -5.24 0.39
C LEU A 39 -0.32 -5.88 -0.42
N GLN A 40 0.90 -5.80 0.09
CA GLN A 40 2.09 -6.39 -0.50
C GLN A 40 2.01 -7.91 -0.54
N GLU A 41 1.59 -8.52 0.57
CA GLU A 41 1.50 -9.97 0.69
C GLU A 41 0.37 -10.55 -0.16
N TYR A 42 -0.77 -9.87 -0.27
CA TYR A 42 -1.91 -10.41 -1.02
C TYR A 42 -1.83 -10.14 -2.53
N PHE A 43 -1.49 -8.91 -2.94
CA PHE A 43 -1.47 -8.53 -4.36
C PHE A 43 -0.10 -8.65 -5.02
N ALA A 44 0.97 -8.77 -4.22
CA ALA A 44 2.36 -8.82 -4.69
C ALA A 44 2.68 -7.77 -5.78
N PRO A 45 2.42 -6.46 -5.54
CA PRO A 45 2.62 -5.42 -6.54
C PRO A 45 4.09 -5.17 -6.88
N ALA A 46 5.01 -5.51 -5.97
CA ALA A 46 6.45 -5.46 -6.20
C ALA A 46 6.99 -6.65 -7.02
N ALA A 47 6.21 -7.74 -7.14
CA ALA A 47 6.62 -8.92 -7.88
C ALA A 47 6.16 -8.83 -9.34
N ASP A 48 7.08 -9.14 -10.25
CA ASP A 48 6.77 -9.25 -11.68
C ASP A 48 6.12 -10.61 -11.97
N LEU A 49 4.82 -10.69 -11.68
CA LEU A 49 4.00 -11.89 -11.89
C LEU A 49 3.10 -11.68 -13.10
N THR A 50 3.05 -12.68 -13.96
CA THR A 50 2.01 -12.83 -14.97
C THR A 50 0.63 -12.98 -14.34
N ASP A 51 -0.43 -12.77 -15.10
CA ASP A 51 -1.81 -12.87 -14.58
C ASP A 51 -2.14 -14.29 -14.09
N ALA A 52 -1.58 -15.31 -14.74
CA ALA A 52 -1.71 -16.71 -14.33
C ALA A 52 -1.04 -16.94 -12.96
N GLU A 53 0.20 -16.49 -12.80
CA GLU A 53 0.94 -16.59 -11.54
C GLU A 53 0.30 -15.77 -10.43
N ALA A 54 -0.20 -14.56 -10.73
CA ALA A 54 -0.90 -13.72 -9.77
C ALA A 54 -2.19 -14.38 -9.26
N THR A 55 -2.90 -15.10 -10.13
CA THR A 55 -4.10 -15.84 -9.77
C THR A 55 -3.75 -17.08 -8.93
N ALA A 56 -2.72 -17.82 -9.33
CA ALA A 56 -2.22 -18.97 -8.56
C ALA A 56 -1.74 -18.55 -7.17
N HIS A 57 -0.97 -17.47 -7.08
CA HIS A 57 -0.53 -16.84 -5.84
C HIS A 57 -1.71 -16.51 -4.94
N ARG A 58 -2.73 -15.82 -5.48
CA ARG A 58 -3.94 -15.49 -4.72
C ARG A 58 -4.64 -16.74 -4.17
N VAL A 59 -4.82 -17.78 -4.98
CA VAL A 59 -5.49 -19.02 -4.55
C VAL A 59 -4.70 -19.68 -3.42
N ALA A 60 -3.38 -19.80 -3.58
CA ALA A 60 -2.50 -20.35 -2.55
C ALA A 60 -2.56 -19.52 -1.25
N PHE A 61 -2.47 -18.19 -1.36
CA PHE A 61 -2.47 -17.29 -0.22
C PHE A 61 -3.83 -17.26 0.49
N THR A 62 -4.94 -17.25 -0.26
CA THR A 62 -6.29 -17.28 0.30
C THR A 62 -6.56 -18.60 1.03
N ARG A 63 -6.03 -19.71 0.51
CA ARG A 63 -6.13 -21.02 1.18
C ARG A 63 -5.39 -21.02 2.53
N ALA A 64 -4.24 -20.38 2.61
CA ALA A 64 -3.48 -20.24 3.85
C ALA A 64 -4.11 -19.22 4.82
N PHE A 65 -4.66 -18.13 4.28
CA PHE A 65 -5.21 -17.01 5.05
C PHE A 65 -6.59 -16.57 4.52
N PRO A 66 -7.68 -17.25 4.92
CA PRO A 66 -9.02 -17.01 4.37
C PRO A 66 -9.58 -15.61 4.60
N ALA A 67 -9.12 -14.91 5.66
CA ALA A 67 -9.54 -13.54 5.97
C ALA A 67 -8.81 -12.47 5.12
N MET A 68 -7.69 -12.84 4.49
CA MET A 68 -6.82 -11.88 3.80
C MET A 68 -7.50 -11.13 2.64
N PRO A 69 -8.31 -11.77 1.76
CA PRO A 69 -8.96 -11.07 0.66
C PRO A 69 -9.82 -9.89 1.13
N GLN A 70 -10.51 -10.05 2.26
CA GLN A 70 -11.35 -9.00 2.82
C GLN A 70 -10.51 -7.85 3.38
N SER A 71 -9.45 -8.17 4.15
CA SER A 71 -8.57 -7.14 4.69
C SER A 71 -7.83 -6.39 3.58
N ALA A 72 -7.21 -7.10 2.65
CA ALA A 72 -6.51 -6.52 1.51
C ALA A 72 -7.43 -5.66 0.63
N GLY A 73 -8.70 -6.06 0.45
CA GLY A 73 -9.70 -5.24 -0.25
C GLY A 73 -10.03 -3.94 0.49
N ARG A 74 -10.12 -3.96 1.82
CA ARG A 74 -10.32 -2.76 2.64
C ARG A 74 -9.11 -1.82 2.55
N VAL A 75 -7.90 -2.36 2.62
CA VAL A 75 -6.68 -1.54 2.49
C VAL A 75 -6.55 -0.97 1.07
N PHE A 76 -6.86 -1.75 0.04
CA PHE A 76 -6.90 -1.26 -1.34
C PHE A 76 -7.85 -0.07 -1.49
N ALA A 77 -9.05 -0.13 -0.89
CA ALA A 77 -9.98 0.99 -0.90
C ALA A 77 -9.41 2.23 -0.19
N ALA A 78 -8.65 2.06 0.90
CA ALA A 78 -7.96 3.16 1.57
C ALA A 78 -6.84 3.77 0.71
N LEU A 79 -6.02 2.93 0.05
CA LEU A 79 -4.98 3.38 -0.89
C LEU A 79 -5.59 4.15 -2.07
N ARG A 80 -6.69 3.66 -2.63
CA ARG A 80 -7.39 4.36 -3.72
C ARG A 80 -7.95 5.70 -3.25
N ALA A 81 -8.56 5.75 -2.07
CA ALA A 81 -9.10 6.98 -1.50
C ALA A 81 -8.01 8.02 -1.22
N SER A 82 -6.85 7.61 -0.69
CA SER A 82 -5.72 8.54 -0.45
C SER A 82 -5.22 9.17 -1.74
N ARG A 83 -5.18 8.42 -2.84
CA ARG A 83 -4.79 8.92 -4.17
C ARG A 83 -5.82 9.84 -4.80
N GLN A 84 -7.10 9.61 -4.55
CA GLN A 84 -8.21 10.41 -5.08
C GLN A 84 -8.54 11.63 -4.21
N GLY A 85 -7.88 11.79 -3.06
CA GLY A 85 -8.21 12.84 -2.09
C GLY A 85 -9.58 12.63 -1.42
N CYS A 86 -10.15 11.43 -1.51
CA CYS A 86 -11.44 11.12 -0.90
C CYS A 86 -11.29 10.80 0.58
N SER A 87 -12.33 11.09 1.36
CA SER A 87 -12.33 10.75 2.79
C SER A 87 -12.27 9.24 3.00
N ASN A 88 -11.36 8.80 3.87
CA ASN A 88 -11.26 7.41 4.32
C ASN A 88 -10.74 7.38 5.76
N GLN A 89 -11.40 6.60 6.62
CA GLN A 89 -11.06 6.57 8.05
C GLN A 89 -9.66 6.01 8.33
N ILE A 90 -9.19 5.01 7.57
CA ILE A 90 -7.85 4.43 7.75
C ILE A 90 -6.78 5.49 7.46
N VAL A 91 -6.94 6.19 6.33
CA VAL A 91 -6.03 7.26 5.90
C VAL A 91 -6.06 8.43 6.88
N GLY A 92 -7.25 8.87 7.29
CA GLY A 92 -7.42 9.98 8.23
C GLY A 92 -6.78 9.69 9.58
N ARG A 93 -7.08 8.53 10.17
CA ARG A 93 -6.48 8.10 11.45
C ARG A 93 -4.95 7.99 11.35
N HIS A 94 -4.45 7.39 10.28
CA HIS A 94 -3.02 7.24 10.06
C HIS A 94 -2.34 8.61 9.99
N ARG A 95 -2.86 9.52 9.17
CA ARG A 95 -2.33 10.88 9.01
C ARG A 95 -2.30 11.63 10.34
N THR A 96 -3.38 11.58 11.12
CA THR A 96 -3.42 12.22 12.45
C THR A 96 -2.40 11.61 13.41
N ALA A 97 -2.19 10.30 13.36
CA ALA A 97 -1.23 9.62 14.24
C ALA A 97 0.24 9.87 13.84
N THR A 98 0.53 10.05 12.55
CA THR A 98 1.90 10.20 12.04
C THR A 98 2.35 11.64 11.85
N THR A 99 1.42 12.59 11.84
CA THR A 99 1.71 14.00 11.61
C THR A 99 1.73 14.76 12.92
N SER A 100 2.84 15.42 13.21
CA SER A 100 2.98 16.32 14.35
C SER A 100 3.28 17.73 13.85
N THR A 101 2.57 18.72 14.40
CA THR A 101 2.80 20.14 14.10
C THR A 101 3.38 20.82 15.34
N TYR A 102 4.53 21.48 15.17
CA TYR A 102 5.23 22.17 16.25
C TYR A 102 5.78 23.52 15.76
N LYS A 103 5.99 24.46 16.68
CA LYS A 103 6.56 25.78 16.36
C LYS A 103 8.08 25.71 16.39
N VAL A 104 8.74 26.17 15.33
CA VAL A 104 10.19 26.34 15.24
C VAL A 104 10.50 27.76 14.77
N ALA A 105 11.22 28.54 15.57
CA ALA A 105 11.54 29.94 15.27
C ALA A 105 10.30 30.76 14.85
N HIS A 106 9.23 30.71 15.66
CA HIS A 106 7.93 31.37 15.42
C HIS A 106 7.14 30.92 14.18
N LYS A 107 7.64 29.96 13.40
CA LYS A 107 6.92 29.37 12.26
C LYS A 107 6.37 28.00 12.63
N LEU A 108 5.12 27.73 12.27
CA LEU A 108 4.55 26.38 12.38
C LEU A 108 5.22 25.47 11.35
N ARG A 109 5.74 24.33 11.81
CA ARG A 109 6.27 23.27 10.97
C ARG A 109 5.46 22.01 11.20
N THR A 110 5.11 21.35 10.11
CA THR A 110 4.41 20.07 10.14
C THR A 110 5.38 19.01 9.64
N VAL A 111 5.61 17.99 10.47
CA VAL A 111 6.45 16.84 10.13
C VAL A 111 5.59 15.59 10.18
N GLY A 112 5.68 14.76 9.13
CA GLY A 112 5.07 13.45 9.07
C GLY A 112 6.15 12.37 9.03
N VAL A 113 5.97 11.31 9.81
CA VAL A 113 6.82 10.12 9.75
C VAL A 113 6.03 9.00 9.10
N PHE A 114 6.51 8.51 7.96
CA PHE A 114 5.82 7.47 7.21
C PHE A 114 6.71 6.24 7.03
N SER A 115 6.08 5.07 7.00
CA SER A 115 6.73 3.80 6.68
C SER A 115 6.48 3.43 5.22
N VAL A 116 7.43 2.73 4.60
CA VAL A 116 7.24 2.06 3.31
C VAL A 116 7.59 0.58 3.47
N SER A 117 6.64 -0.31 3.17
CA SER A 117 6.87 -1.76 3.18
C SER A 117 7.46 -2.22 1.85
N ARG A 118 8.50 -3.07 1.91
CA ARG A 118 9.24 -3.63 0.74
C ARG A 118 9.87 -2.56 -0.16
N PRO A 119 10.56 -1.52 0.37
CA PRO A 119 11.16 -0.49 -0.48
C PRO A 119 12.20 -1.11 -1.41
N LYS A 120 12.30 -0.60 -2.64
CA LYS A 120 13.43 -0.93 -3.50
C LYS A 120 14.69 -0.31 -2.91
N ALA A 121 15.71 -1.13 -2.70
CA ALA A 121 16.97 -0.64 -2.17
C ALA A 121 17.64 0.28 -3.20
N ASP A 122 18.03 1.49 -2.78
CA ASP A 122 18.88 2.36 -3.60
C ASP A 122 20.31 1.82 -3.58
N VAL A 123 20.57 0.88 -4.49
CA VAL A 123 21.87 0.19 -4.59
C VAL A 123 23.01 1.19 -4.81
N PHE A 124 22.78 2.29 -5.54
CA PHE A 124 23.79 3.30 -5.83
C PHE A 124 24.27 4.02 -4.56
N ARG A 125 23.35 4.33 -3.64
CA ARG A 125 23.71 4.94 -2.35
C ARG A 125 24.29 3.94 -1.38
N LEU A 126 23.87 2.68 -1.44
CA LEU A 126 24.38 1.61 -0.56
C LEU A 126 25.81 1.19 -0.90
N THR A 127 26.24 1.27 -2.16
CA THR A 127 27.62 0.92 -2.56
C THR A 127 28.65 2.04 -2.30
N LYS A 128 28.22 3.22 -1.83
CA LYS A 128 29.09 4.38 -1.53
C LYS A 128 29.35 4.58 -0.03
N ALA A 129 28.74 3.75 0.82
CA ALA A 129 28.94 3.74 2.27
C ALA A 129 30.01 2.70 2.65
#